data_AF-A0A3M2HHB2-F1
#
_entry.id   AF-A0A3M2HHB2-F1
#
_cell.length_a   1.000
_cell.length_b   1.000
_cell.length_c   1.000
_cell.angle_alpha   90.00
_cell.angle_beta   90.00
_cell.angle_gamma   90.00
#
_symmetry.space_group_name_H-M   'P 1'
#
loop_
_entity.id
_entity.type
_entity.pdbx_description
1 polymer ?
#
loop_
_entity_poly.entity_id
_entity_poly.type
_entity_poly.pdbx_seq_one_letter_code
_entity_poly.pdbx_strand_id
1 'polypeptide(L)'
;MSASEDRLDSETHARVFSDSVIPESEFNTALSHDRPKAIILGGQPGAGKGGLTRAANVELSGDVVTIDPNALRKYHPDIVTLYPDLSHPPYLGL
;
A
#
# COMPACT_ATOMS: atom_id res chain seq x y z
N MET A 1 -17.99 13.06 3.86
CA MET A 1 -16.82 13.45 3.05
C MET A 1 -17.17 13.15 1.61
N SER A 2 -17.29 14.18 0.77
CA SER A 2 -17.56 14.00 -0.66
C SER A 2 -16.26 13.54 -1.31
N ALA A 3 -16.28 12.43 -2.04
CA ALA A 3 -15.09 11.85 -2.70
C ALA A 3 -14.44 12.76 -3.76
N SER A 4 -14.96 13.97 -3.97
CA SER A 4 -14.52 14.92 -4.99
C SER A 4 -13.45 15.90 -4.53
N GLU A 5 -13.36 16.24 -3.24
CA GLU A 5 -12.47 17.31 -2.77
C GLU A 5 -11.02 16.84 -2.57
N ASP A 6 -10.83 15.59 -2.13
CA ASP A 6 -9.50 15.00 -1.85
C ASP A 6 -8.99 14.13 -3.02
N ARG A 7 -9.62 14.21 -4.18
CA ARG A 7 -9.26 13.41 -5.35
C ARG A 7 -8.16 14.12 -6.13
N LEU A 8 -7.00 13.47 -6.24
CA LEU A 8 -5.93 13.93 -7.12
C LEU A 8 -6.36 13.97 -8.59
N ASP A 9 -5.92 15.01 -9.29
CA ASP A 9 -6.00 15.05 -10.74
C ASP A 9 -5.15 13.92 -11.35
N SER A 10 -5.43 13.58 -12.61
CA SER A 10 -4.80 12.44 -13.27
C SER A 10 -3.28 12.58 -13.42
N GLU A 11 -2.77 13.80 -13.60
CA GLU A 11 -1.33 14.04 -13.76
C GLU A 11 -0.61 13.85 -12.42
N THR A 12 -1.13 14.47 -11.35
CA THR A 12 -0.59 14.31 -10.00
C THR A 12 -0.65 12.86 -9.55
N HIS A 13 -1.78 12.18 -9.80
CA HIS A 13 -1.93 10.76 -9.47
C HIS A 13 -0.90 9.89 -10.22
N ALA A 14 -0.73 10.09 -11.53
CA ALA A 14 0.23 9.32 -12.32
C ALA A 14 1.67 9.54 -11.82
N ARG A 15 2.03 10.80 -11.53
CA ARG A 15 3.33 11.15 -10.97
C ARG A 15 3.59 10.46 -9.63
N VAL A 16 2.67 10.57 -8.66
CA VAL A 16 2.81 9.93 -7.34
C VAL A 16 2.96 8.41 -7.48
N PHE A 17 2.19 7.80 -8.39
CA PHE A 17 2.28 6.36 -8.65
C PHE A 17 3.67 5.97 -9.18
N SER A 18 4.15 6.65 -10.22
CA SER A 18 5.43 6.32 -10.86
C SER A 18 6.66 6.69 -10.02
N ASP A 19 6.62 7.83 -9.33
CA ASP A 19 7.79 8.39 -8.65
C ASP A 19 7.92 7.92 -7.20
N SER A 20 6.85 7.42 -6.58
CA SER A 20 6.86 7.04 -5.15
C SER A 20 6.27 5.67 -4.89
N VAL A 21 5.05 5.38 -5.36
CA VAL A 21 4.38 4.09 -5.04
C VAL A 21 5.16 2.91 -5.63
N ILE A 22 5.51 2.97 -6.92
CA ILE A 22 6.23 1.88 -7.57
C ILE A 22 7.65 1.69 -7.00
N PRO A 23 8.50 2.72 -6.89
CA PRO A 23 9.88 2.56 -6.40
C PRO A 23 10.00 2.10 -4.94
N GLU A 24 9.04 2.46 -4.08
CA GLU A 24 9.03 2.04 -2.68
C GLU A 24 8.29 0.73 -2.41
N SER A 25 7.68 0.14 -3.44
CA SER A 25 7.02 -1.17 -3.35
C SER A 25 7.91 -2.29 -3.85
N GLU A 26 7.46 -3.52 -3.70
CA GLU A 26 8.11 -4.72 -4.25
C GLU A 26 7.89 -4.85 -5.77
N PHE A 27 7.12 -3.95 -6.41
CA PHE A 27 6.70 -4.10 -7.81
C PHE A 27 7.88 -4.21 -8.79
N ASN A 28 8.94 -3.45 -8.59
CA ASN A 28 10.12 -3.48 -9.48
C ASN A 28 11.03 -4.69 -9.24
N THR A 29 10.90 -5.36 -8.11
CA THR A 29 11.73 -6.51 -7.72
C THR A 29 11.02 -7.85 -7.88
N ALA A 30 9.69 -7.84 -7.84
CA ALA A 30 8.87 -9.02 -8.03
C ALA A 30 8.93 -9.52 -9.49
N LEU A 31 8.89 -10.83 -9.66
CA LEU A 31 8.92 -11.46 -10.96
C LEU A 31 7.50 -11.60 -11.53
N SER A 32 7.40 -11.49 -12.85
CA SER A 32 6.20 -11.93 -13.56
C SER A 32 6.20 -13.45 -13.69
N HIS A 33 5.02 -14.07 -13.52
CA HIS A 33 4.84 -15.52 -13.59
C HIS A 33 3.87 -15.89 -14.72
N ASP A 34 4.10 -17.03 -15.38
CA ASP A 34 3.17 -17.58 -16.37
C ASP A 34 1.78 -17.91 -15.78
N ARG A 35 1.75 -18.20 -14.46
CA ARG A 35 0.53 -18.52 -13.70
C ARG A 35 0.52 -17.73 -12.39
N PRO A 36 0.22 -16.42 -12.42
CA PRO A 36 0.26 -15.58 -11.23
C PRO A 36 -0.84 -15.99 -10.25
N LYS A 37 -0.60 -15.75 -8.96
CA LYS A 37 -1.57 -15.96 -7.88
C LYS A 37 -1.90 -14.63 -7.23
N ALA A 38 -3.17 -14.45 -6.88
CA ALA A 38 -3.62 -13.32 -6.06
C ALA A 38 -4.29 -13.85 -4.80
N ILE A 39 -3.92 -13.30 -3.65
CA ILE A 39 -4.48 -13.66 -2.35
C ILE A 39 -5.23 -12.43 -1.83
N ILE A 40 -6.56 -12.57 -1.66
CA ILE A 40 -7.42 -11.50 -1.14
C ILE A 40 -7.70 -11.80 0.34
N LEU A 41 -7.27 -10.91 1.23
CA LEU A 41 -7.43 -11.08 2.67
C LEU A 41 -8.77 -10.50 3.14
N GLY A 42 -9.55 -11.32 3.86
CA GLY A 42 -10.81 -10.95 4.50
C GLY A 42 -10.77 -11.06 6.02
N GLY A 43 -11.68 -10.36 6.70
CA GLY A 43 -11.86 -10.43 8.16
C GLY A 43 -12.04 -9.06 8.79
N GLN A 44 -12.68 -9.01 9.97
CA GLN A 44 -12.93 -7.75 10.69
C GLN A 44 -11.64 -6.98 11.02
N PRO A 45 -11.71 -5.66 11.26
CA PRO A 45 -10.62 -4.92 11.89
C PRO A 45 -10.17 -5.62 13.18
N GLY A 46 -8.85 -5.71 13.40
CA GLY A 46 -8.28 -6.43 14.56
C GLY A 46 -8.19 -7.95 14.44
N ALA A 47 -8.70 -8.59 13.38
CA ALA A 47 -8.68 -10.05 13.20
C ALA A 47 -7.29 -10.69 12.97
N GLY A 48 -6.21 -9.90 12.95
CA GLY A 48 -4.86 -10.41 12.72
C GLY A 48 -4.47 -10.63 11.25
N LYS A 49 -5.11 -9.93 10.29
CA LYS A 49 -4.80 -10.04 8.85
C LYS A 49 -3.33 -9.84 8.49
N GLY A 50 -2.58 -9.04 9.25
CA GLY A 50 -1.13 -8.89 9.05
C GLY A 50 -0.34 -10.20 9.20
N GLY A 51 -0.82 -11.15 10.01
CA GLY A 51 -0.26 -12.50 10.08
C GLY A 51 -0.49 -13.29 8.79
N LEU A 52 -1.65 -13.12 8.14
CA LEU A 52 -1.93 -13.73 6.83
C LEU A 52 -1.07 -13.12 5.73
N THR A 53 -0.80 -11.82 5.74
CA THR A 53 0.14 -11.18 4.82
C THR A 53 1.54 -11.79 4.95
N ARG A 54 2.03 -12.00 6.18
CA ARG A 54 3.33 -12.66 6.42
C ARG A 54 3.34 -14.11 5.94
N ALA A 55 2.27 -14.86 6.19
CA ALA A 55 2.14 -16.23 5.73
C ALA A 55 2.15 -16.32 4.19
N ALA A 56 1.42 -15.43 3.51
CA ALA A 56 1.41 -15.34 2.05
C ALA A 56 2.79 -14.99 1.49
N ASN A 57 3.53 -14.08 2.12
CA ASN A 57 4.89 -13.74 1.72
C ASN A 57 5.83 -14.95 1.81
N VAL A 58 5.75 -15.73 2.90
CA VAL A 58 6.52 -16.98 3.03
C VAL A 58 6.10 -18.02 1.99
N GLU A 59 4.79 -18.23 1.79
CA GLU A 59 4.26 -19.20 0.81
C GLU A 59 4.72 -18.88 -0.62
N LEU A 60 4.81 -17.60 -0.96
CA LEU A 60 5.24 -17.11 -2.27
C LEU A 60 6.75 -16.84 -2.33
N SER A 61 7.53 -17.34 -1.36
CA SER A 61 9.00 -17.22 -1.33
C SER A 61 9.51 -15.77 -1.42
N GLY A 62 8.76 -14.82 -0.88
CA GLY A 62 9.06 -13.39 -0.95
C GLY A 62 8.73 -12.72 -2.29
N ASP A 63 8.33 -13.48 -3.31
CA ASP A 63 8.00 -12.97 -4.64
C ASP A 63 6.52 -12.58 -4.72
N VAL A 64 6.17 -11.53 -3.99
CA VAL A 64 4.80 -11.02 -3.87
C VAL A 64 4.83 -9.51 -3.74
N VAL A 65 3.87 -8.84 -4.39
CA VAL A 65 3.62 -7.41 -4.22
C VAL A 65 2.46 -7.23 -3.26
N THR A 66 2.68 -6.58 -2.12
CA THR A 66 1.62 -6.35 -1.13
C THR A 66 0.89 -5.06 -1.44
N ILE A 67 -0.44 -5.14 -1.64
CA ILE A 67 -1.29 -3.97 -1.88
C ILE A 67 -2.15 -3.71 -0.63
N ASP A 68 -1.75 -2.74 0.19
CA ASP A 68 -2.53 -2.26 1.34
C ASP A 68 -3.03 -0.82 1.10
N PRO A 69 -4.33 -0.62 0.85
CA PRO A 69 -4.90 0.72 0.67
C PRO A 69 -4.67 1.67 1.85
N ASN A 70 -4.48 1.17 3.08
CA ASN A 70 -4.18 2.03 4.23
C ASN A 70 -2.75 2.53 4.17
N ALA A 71 -1.79 1.67 3.86
CA ALA A 71 -0.39 2.04 3.70
C ALA A 71 -0.20 3.05 2.54
N LEU A 72 -1.00 2.94 1.48
CA LEU A 72 -0.93 3.85 0.33
C LEU A 72 -1.33 5.30 0.65
N ARG A 73 -2.04 5.56 1.77
CA ARG A 73 -2.43 6.92 2.16
C ARG A 73 -1.23 7.84 2.36
N LYS A 74 -0.09 7.31 2.81
CA LYS A 74 1.13 8.09 3.06
C LYS A 74 1.67 8.80 1.82
N TYR A 75 1.30 8.35 0.62
CA TYR A 75 1.73 8.93 -0.65
C TYR A 75 0.87 10.09 -1.12
N HIS A 76 -0.24 10.41 -0.44
CA HIS A 76 -1.04 11.57 -0.81
C HIS A 76 -0.23 12.87 -0.57
N PRO A 77 -0.11 13.77 -1.57
CA PRO A 77 0.64 15.03 -1.42
C PRO A 77 0.22 15.86 -0.19
N ASP A 78 -1.09 15.89 0.07
CA ASP A 78 -1.67 16.63 1.20
C ASP A 78 -1.86 15.78 2.46
N ILE A 79 -1.14 14.66 2.63
CA ILE A 79 -1.31 13.74 3.77
C ILE A 79 -1.26 14.45 5.12
N VAL A 80 -0.39 15.45 5.28
CA VAL A 80 -0.26 16.24 6.52
C VAL A 80 -1.51 17.08 6.80
N THR A 81 -2.15 17.61 5.75
CA THR A 81 -3.37 18.41 5.88
C THR A 81 -4.59 17.53 6.11
N LEU A 82 -4.67 16.40 5.38
CA LEU A 82 -5.79 15.47 5.47
C LEU A 82 -5.78 14.62 6.75
N TYR A 83 -4.58 14.31 7.24
CA TYR A 83 -4.35 13.48 8.43
C TYR A 83 -3.21 14.07 9.26
N PRO A 84 -3.46 15.15 10.01
CA PRO A 84 -2.45 15.83 10.82
C PRO A 84 -1.81 14.92 11.88
N ASP A 85 -2.53 13.89 12.32
CA ASP A 85 -2.06 12.86 13.26
C ASP A 85 -1.06 11.87 12.63
N LEU A 86 -1.08 11.70 11.31
CA LEU A 86 -0.12 10.88 10.55
C LEU A 86 1.16 11.66 10.18
N SER A 87 1.21 12.97 10.42
CA SER A 87 2.37 13.84 10.12
C SER A 87 3.55 13.68 11.09
N HIS A 88 3.36 12.95 12.19
CA HIS A 88 4.41 12.56 13.12
C HIS A 88 4.55 11.04 13.06
N PRO A 89 5.76 10.46 12.90
CA PRO A 89 5.89 9.02 12.75
C PRO A 89 5.82 8.31 14.12
N PRO A 90 4.88 7.37 14.33
CA PRO A 90 5.12 6.26 15.23
C PRO A 90 5.09 4.93 14.45
N TYR A 91 5.83 4.83 13.34
CA TYR A 91 5.94 3.56 12.60
C TYR A 91 7.36 3.29 12.06
N LEU A 92 8.37 3.77 12.78
CA LEU A 92 9.74 3.27 12.72
C LEU A 92 10.02 2.54 14.05
N GLY A 93 9.38 1.38 14.20
CA GLY A 93 9.50 0.53 15.37
C GLY A 93 9.19 -0.91 14.98
N LEU A 94 10.28 -1.66 14.75
CA LEU A 94 10.31 -3.12 14.86
C LEU A 94 9.98 -3.54 16.31
#